data_AF-A0AA95FEH1-F1
#
_entry.id   AF-A0AA95FEH1-F1
#
_cell.length_a   1.000
_cell.length_b   1.000
_cell.length_c   1.000
_cell.angle_alpha   90.00
_cell.angle_beta   90.00
_cell.angle_gamma   90.00
#
_symmetry.space_group_name_H-M   'P 1'
#
loop_
_entity.id
_entity.type
_entity.pdbx_description
1 polymer ?
#
loop_
_entity_poly.entity_id
_entity_poly.type
_entity_poly.pdbx_seq_one_letter_code
_entity_poly.pdbx_strand_id
1 'polypeptide(L)'
;MKSLIKLIFGDASLNEEKIESNLQKHLNEYNGKLEISQYFVLSKSYEVFYYSEYSYKTPNKILEKFKRKTVIWLDDTHNLLGFSNDESCLLFNLDEVKSFSITNILPAKLSGASFLNIQLIHEKQAIQLTTSTPKDFDGYAEGIHEMSKIDVIFEREFYDC
;
A
#
# COMPACT_ATOMS: atom_id res chain seq x y z
N MET A 1 -19.22 60.13 -0.83
CA MET A 1 -20.07 59.49 0.18
C MET A 1 -20.14 58.00 -0.14
N LYS A 2 -19.81 57.13 0.83
CA LYS A 2 -19.87 55.66 0.89
C LYS A 2 -18.94 54.82 -0.02
N SER A 3 -18.10 54.05 0.68
CA SER A 3 -17.25 52.91 0.29
C SER A 3 -18.08 51.66 -0.01
N LEU A 4 -17.53 50.70 -0.78
CA LEU A 4 -17.56 49.24 -0.51
C LEU A 4 -16.68 48.42 -1.51
N ILE A 5 -15.55 47.93 -0.98
CA ILE A 5 -14.91 46.59 -1.02
C ILE A 5 -14.72 45.79 -2.35
N LYS A 6 -13.42 45.54 -2.63
CA LYS A 6 -12.67 44.39 -3.22
C LYS A 6 -13.29 43.49 -4.30
N LEU A 7 -12.49 43.30 -5.37
CA LEU A 7 -11.95 42.00 -5.78
C LEU A 7 -10.70 42.24 -6.66
N ILE A 8 -9.52 41.92 -6.12
CA ILE A 8 -8.27 41.90 -6.90
C ILE A 8 -8.24 40.54 -7.60
N PHE A 9 -8.30 40.56 -8.92
CA PHE A 9 -7.89 39.43 -9.75
C PHE A 9 -6.38 39.30 -9.62
N GLY A 10 -5.93 38.30 -8.86
CA GLY A 10 -4.54 37.88 -8.78
C GLY A 10 -4.37 36.57 -9.54
N ASP A 11 -3.40 36.57 -10.46
CA ASP A 11 -3.04 35.51 -11.40
C ASP A 11 -3.21 34.07 -10.88
N ALA A 12 -4.16 33.35 -11.47
CA ALA A 12 -4.43 31.94 -11.23
C ALA A 12 -3.66 31.03 -12.20
N SER A 13 -2.35 31.25 -12.38
CA SER A 13 -1.52 30.37 -13.23
C SER A 13 -0.15 30.01 -12.65
N LEU A 14 0.17 30.40 -11.42
CA LEU A 14 1.50 30.15 -10.82
C LEU A 14 1.49 29.19 -9.62
N ASN A 15 0.36 28.54 -9.30
CA ASN A 15 0.24 27.72 -8.09
C ASN A 15 -0.23 26.27 -8.29
N GLU A 16 -0.62 25.82 -9.48
CA GLU A 16 -1.00 24.40 -9.65
C GLU A 16 0.22 23.49 -9.82
N GLU A 17 1.19 23.84 -10.68
CA GLU A 17 2.43 23.06 -10.87
C GLU A 17 3.32 22.99 -9.62
N LYS A 18 3.20 23.97 -8.70
CA LYS A 18 4.02 24.06 -7.48
C LYS A 18 3.41 23.33 -6.28
N ILE A 19 2.11 23.05 -6.31
CA ILE A 19 1.41 22.26 -5.30
C ILE A 19 1.53 20.77 -5.61
N GLU A 20 1.50 20.38 -6.88
CA GLU A 20 1.70 18.97 -7.29
C GLU A 20 3.15 18.48 -7.10
N SER A 21 4.15 19.37 -7.13
CA SER A 21 5.57 19.02 -7.01
C SER A 21 6.13 19.03 -5.58
N ASN A 22 5.35 19.43 -4.55
CA ASN A 22 5.84 19.58 -3.17
C ASN A 22 5.28 18.58 -2.14
N LEU A 23 4.47 17.60 -2.55
CA LEU A 23 4.20 16.43 -1.71
C LEU A 23 5.25 15.35 -1.98
N GLN A 24 6.53 15.67 -1.74
CA GLN A 24 7.51 14.62 -1.52
C GLN A 24 7.08 13.89 -0.25
N LYS A 25 6.42 12.73 -0.43
CA LYS A 25 6.14 11.79 0.66
C LYS A 25 7.47 11.51 1.35
N HIS A 26 7.69 12.10 2.52
CA HIS A 26 8.91 11.89 3.28
C HIS A 26 8.85 10.50 3.90
N LEU A 27 9.27 9.50 3.15
CA LEU A 27 9.34 8.11 3.62
C LEU A 27 10.40 8.00 4.70
N ASN A 28 10.05 7.32 5.79
CA ASN A 28 10.99 7.00 6.85
C ASN A 28 12.07 6.03 6.34
N GLU A 29 13.25 6.05 6.95
CA GLU A 29 14.30 5.07 6.68
C GLU A 29 14.27 3.97 7.75
N TYR A 30 14.15 2.71 7.31
CA TYR A 30 14.27 1.58 8.21
C TYR A 30 15.75 1.26 8.45
N ASN A 31 16.22 1.52 9.67
CA ASN A 31 17.62 1.32 10.09
C ASN A 31 17.85 0.03 10.90
N GLY A 32 16.82 -0.82 11.02
CA GLY A 32 16.93 -2.07 11.75
C GLY A 32 17.64 -3.17 10.94
N LYS A 33 17.87 -4.31 11.60
CA LYS A 33 18.35 -5.51 10.91
C LYS A 33 17.22 -6.13 10.10
N LEU A 34 17.59 -6.84 9.04
CA LEU A 34 16.64 -7.48 8.14
C LEU A 34 17.18 -8.83 7.67
N GLU A 35 16.39 -9.89 7.84
CA GLU A 35 16.67 -11.28 7.46
C GLU A 35 15.42 -11.92 6.84
N ILE A 36 15.38 -11.92 5.50
CA ILE A 36 14.22 -12.42 4.76
C ILE A 36 14.15 -13.93 4.89
N SER A 37 13.20 -14.43 5.69
CA SER A 37 12.96 -15.86 5.89
C SER A 37 12.09 -16.43 4.78
N GLN A 38 11.04 -15.72 4.40
CA GLN A 38 10.06 -16.14 3.40
C GLN A 38 9.63 -14.96 2.54
N TYR A 39 9.16 -15.25 1.32
CA TYR A 39 8.67 -14.21 0.43
C TYR A 39 7.73 -14.75 -0.65
N PHE A 40 6.83 -13.89 -1.11
CA PHE A 40 5.96 -14.12 -2.25
C PHE A 40 6.07 -12.93 -3.22
N VAL A 41 6.52 -13.20 -4.44
CA VAL A 41 6.71 -12.18 -5.48
C VAL A 41 5.47 -12.11 -6.34
N LEU A 42 4.85 -10.94 -6.43
CA LEU A 42 3.67 -10.75 -7.27
C LEU A 42 4.10 -10.66 -8.74
N SER A 43 3.22 -11.11 -9.65
CA SER A 43 3.57 -11.21 -11.08
C SER A 43 3.64 -9.86 -11.79
N LYS A 44 2.95 -8.84 -11.25
CA LYS A 44 2.94 -7.46 -11.74
C LYS A 44 3.63 -6.54 -10.74
N SER A 45 4.02 -5.36 -11.21
CA SER A 45 4.39 -4.25 -10.33
C SER A 45 3.12 -3.55 -9.87
N TYR A 46 3.04 -3.32 -8.57
CA TYR A 46 1.95 -2.62 -7.91
C TYR A 46 2.49 -1.45 -7.10
N GLU A 47 1.72 -0.39 -7.04
CA GLU A 47 1.97 0.72 -6.13
C GLU A 47 1.82 0.26 -4.67
N VAL A 48 2.53 0.96 -3.78
CA VAL A 48 2.40 0.76 -2.34
C VAL A 48 1.72 2.00 -1.76
N PHE A 49 0.62 1.79 -1.03
CA PHE A 49 -0.09 2.88 -0.38
C PHE A 49 0.73 3.50 0.75
N TYR A 50 0.51 4.79 1.01
CA TYR A 50 1.25 5.52 2.02
C TYR A 50 0.44 5.66 3.32
N TYR A 51 1.06 5.26 4.42
CA TYR A 51 0.59 5.44 5.79
C TYR A 51 1.77 5.92 6.63
N SER A 52 1.67 7.10 7.25
CA SER A 52 2.79 7.74 7.93
C SER A 52 3.49 6.87 8.98
N GLU A 53 2.75 5.97 9.62
CA GLU A 53 3.24 5.08 10.68
C GLU A 53 3.93 3.82 10.14
N TYR A 54 3.55 3.36 8.95
CA TYR A 54 3.99 2.08 8.40
C TYR A 54 4.87 2.23 7.15
N SER A 55 4.93 3.42 6.55
CA SER A 55 5.63 3.65 5.28
C SER A 55 7.09 4.01 5.46
N TYR A 56 7.94 3.25 4.78
CA TYR A 56 9.39 3.41 4.74
C TYR A 56 9.90 3.38 3.30
N LYS A 57 11.13 3.83 3.08
CA LYS A 57 11.88 3.51 1.86
C LYS A 57 12.15 2.01 1.82
N THR A 58 12.07 1.39 0.65
CA THR A 58 12.38 -0.03 0.52
C THR A 58 13.83 -0.30 0.93
N PRO A 59 14.10 -1.20 1.89
CA PRO A 59 15.48 -1.49 2.32
C PRO A 59 16.34 -2.04 1.18
N ASN A 60 17.62 -1.65 1.11
CA ASN A 60 18.54 -2.07 0.04
C ASN A 60 18.60 -3.60 -0.14
N LYS A 61 18.57 -4.37 0.96
CA LYS A 61 18.56 -5.84 0.93
C LYS A 61 17.34 -6.41 0.18
N ILE A 62 16.20 -5.74 0.27
CA ILE A 62 14.98 -6.08 -0.49
C ILE A 62 15.19 -5.73 -1.98
N LEU A 63 15.68 -4.51 -2.26
CA LEU A 63 15.93 -4.03 -3.64
C LEU A 63 16.92 -4.94 -4.39
N GLU A 64 18.03 -5.29 -3.75
CA GLU A 64 19.08 -6.15 -4.31
C GLU A 64 18.56 -7.56 -4.61
N LYS A 65 17.76 -8.14 -3.70
CA LYS A 65 17.25 -9.51 -3.85
C LYS A 65 16.15 -9.61 -4.90
N PHE A 66 15.21 -8.66 -4.94
CA PHE A 66 13.99 -8.78 -5.73
C PHE A 66 13.98 -7.94 -7.01
N LYS A 67 15.02 -7.14 -7.27
CA LYS A 67 15.23 -6.41 -8.53
C LYS A 67 14.00 -5.63 -8.98
N ARG A 68 13.42 -4.85 -8.08
CA ARG A 68 12.28 -3.94 -8.33
C ARG A 68 10.91 -4.60 -8.54
N LYS A 69 10.73 -5.84 -8.10
CA LYS A 69 9.41 -6.49 -8.10
C LYS A 69 8.62 -6.12 -6.85
N THR A 70 7.29 -6.12 -6.96
CA THR A 70 6.42 -6.08 -5.80
C THR A 70 6.46 -7.42 -5.07
N VAL A 71 6.68 -7.36 -3.77
CA VAL A 71 6.93 -8.55 -2.95
C VAL A 71 6.32 -8.38 -1.56
N ILE A 72 5.68 -9.46 -1.09
CA ILE A 72 5.39 -9.67 0.33
C ILE A 72 6.54 -10.49 0.89
N TRP A 73 7.11 -10.08 2.02
CA TRP A 73 8.22 -10.79 2.64
C TRP A 73 8.09 -10.82 4.14
N LEU A 74 8.65 -11.86 4.74
CA LEU A 74 8.71 -12.06 6.18
C LEU A 74 10.16 -12.03 6.65
N ASP A 75 10.32 -11.55 7.87
CA ASP A 75 11.53 -11.65 8.66
C ASP A 75 11.14 -12.16 10.06
N ASP A 76 11.12 -13.48 10.20
CA ASP A 76 10.76 -14.13 11.46
C ASP A 76 11.75 -13.81 12.59
N THR A 77 13.02 -13.56 12.24
CA THR A 77 14.07 -13.25 13.22
C THR A 77 13.81 -11.91 13.92
N HIS A 78 13.28 -10.92 13.17
CA HIS A 78 13.02 -9.58 13.68
C HIS A 78 11.53 -9.25 13.80
N ASN A 79 10.66 -10.25 13.65
CA ASN A 79 9.21 -10.11 13.76
C ASN A 79 8.62 -9.08 12.79
N LEU A 80 8.98 -9.14 11.51
CA LEU A 80 8.48 -8.19 10.49
C LEU A 80 7.76 -8.87 9.34
N LEU A 81 6.71 -8.21 8.88
CA LEU A 81 6.07 -8.43 7.59
C LEU A 81 6.21 -7.15 6.76
N GLY A 82 6.71 -7.30 5.53
CA GLY A 82 6.83 -6.20 4.59
C GLY A 82 6.04 -6.43 3.31
N PHE A 83 5.41 -5.36 2.81
CA PHE A 83 4.91 -5.25 1.44
C PHE A 83 5.66 -4.12 0.75
N SER A 84 6.39 -4.42 -0.33
CA SER A 84 7.31 -3.45 -0.93
C SER A 84 7.30 -3.46 -2.44
N ASN A 85 7.52 -2.29 -3.03
CA ASN A 85 7.95 -2.13 -4.41
C ASN A 85 9.41 -1.60 -4.45
N ASP A 86 9.83 -1.02 -5.57
CA ASP A 86 11.20 -0.52 -5.77
C ASP A 86 11.51 0.83 -5.11
N GLU A 87 10.51 1.51 -4.56
CA GLU A 87 10.66 2.83 -3.96
C GLU A 87 10.31 2.82 -2.47
N SER A 88 9.25 2.13 -2.10
CA SER A 88 8.66 2.17 -0.77
C SER A 88 8.16 0.82 -0.28
N CYS A 89 8.06 0.69 1.03
CA CYS A 89 7.47 -0.45 1.69
C CYS A 89 6.53 -0.03 2.82
N LEU A 90 5.57 -0.91 3.10
CA LEU A 90 4.85 -0.95 4.36
C LEU A 90 5.49 -2.02 5.24
N LEU A 91 5.82 -1.67 6.48
CA LEU A 91 6.38 -2.59 7.48
C LEU A 91 5.41 -2.73 8.64
N PHE A 92 5.19 -3.97 9.07
CA PHE A 92 4.31 -4.33 10.18
C PHE A 92 5.04 -5.29 11.11
N ASN A 93 4.73 -5.24 12.41
CA ASN A 93 5.13 -6.30 13.32
C ASN A 93 4.34 -7.56 12.97
N LEU A 94 5.03 -8.68 12.79
CA LEU A 94 4.42 -9.91 12.29
C LEU A 94 3.37 -10.47 13.28
N ASP A 95 3.62 -10.38 14.57
CA ASP A 95 2.69 -10.77 15.65
C ASP A 95 1.44 -9.89 15.77
N GLU A 96 1.46 -8.68 15.20
CA GLU A 96 0.30 -7.78 15.15
C GLU A 96 -0.58 -8.01 13.90
N VAL A 97 -0.12 -8.81 12.93
CA VAL A 97 -0.88 -9.11 11.72
C VAL A 97 -1.91 -10.20 12.02
N LYS A 98 -3.18 -9.87 11.83
CA LYS A 98 -4.29 -10.81 12.00
C LYS A 98 -4.57 -11.62 10.73
N SER A 99 -4.69 -10.93 9.60
CA SER A 99 -5.03 -11.55 8.32
C SER A 99 -4.69 -10.63 7.14
N PHE A 100 -4.54 -11.20 5.96
CA PHE A 100 -4.73 -10.47 4.72
C PHE A 100 -6.21 -10.47 4.35
N SER A 101 -6.63 -9.48 3.57
CA SER A 101 -7.95 -9.50 2.94
C SER A 101 -7.91 -9.01 1.50
N ILE A 102 -8.78 -9.58 0.68
CA ILE A 102 -9.01 -9.18 -0.70
C ILE A 102 -10.43 -8.65 -0.81
N THR A 103 -10.57 -7.41 -1.26
CA THR A 103 -11.88 -6.77 -1.51
C THR A 103 -12.04 -6.53 -2.99
N ASN A 104 -13.05 -7.14 -3.61
CA ASN A 104 -13.39 -6.92 -5.01
C ASN A 104 -14.60 -5.99 -5.12
N ILE A 105 -14.40 -4.87 -5.80
CA ILE A 105 -15.47 -4.00 -6.30
C ILE A 105 -15.70 -4.36 -7.77
N LEU A 106 -16.84 -4.97 -8.06
CA LEU A 106 -17.25 -5.38 -9.38
C LEU A 106 -17.75 -4.17 -10.20
N PRO A 107 -17.51 -4.18 -11.51
CA PRO A 107 -17.96 -3.12 -12.40
C PRO A 107 -19.49 -3.10 -12.53
N ALA A 108 -20.06 -1.92 -12.44
CA ALA A 108 -21.44 -1.55 -12.69
C ALA A 108 -21.50 -0.26 -13.52
N LYS A 109 -20.99 0.86 -13.00
CA LYS A 109 -20.85 2.12 -13.77
C LYS A 109 -19.41 2.51 -14.03
N LEU A 110 -18.49 2.15 -13.14
CA LEU A 110 -17.06 2.37 -13.31
C LEU A 110 -16.36 1.04 -13.66
N SER A 111 -15.04 1.05 -13.63
CA SER A 111 -14.20 -0.09 -14.04
C SER A 111 -14.10 -1.21 -13.00
N GLY A 112 -14.64 -1.01 -11.80
CA GLY A 112 -14.37 -1.77 -10.61
C GLY A 112 -12.95 -1.56 -10.08
N ALA A 113 -12.64 -2.25 -8.99
CA ALA A 113 -11.32 -2.32 -8.39
C ALA A 113 -11.14 -3.63 -7.61
N SER A 114 -9.90 -4.01 -7.34
CA SER A 114 -9.55 -5.00 -6.35
C SER A 114 -8.56 -4.38 -5.39
N PHE A 115 -8.70 -4.65 -4.09
CA PHE A 115 -7.78 -4.17 -3.05
C PHE A 115 -7.19 -5.34 -2.30
N LEU A 116 -5.87 -5.30 -2.12
CA LEU A 116 -5.17 -6.18 -1.20
C LEU A 116 -4.90 -5.38 0.08
N ASN A 117 -5.36 -5.89 1.21
CA ASN A 117 -5.28 -5.21 2.51
C ASN A 117 -4.67 -6.12 3.56
N ILE A 118 -4.25 -5.53 4.67
CA ILE A 118 -3.82 -6.20 5.88
C ILE A 118 -4.67 -5.73 7.06
N GLN A 119 -5.14 -6.68 7.87
CA GLN A 119 -5.86 -6.40 9.10
C GLN A 119 -4.90 -6.60 10.27
N LEU A 120 -4.71 -5.57 11.09
CA LEU A 120 -3.95 -5.68 12.34
C LEU A 120 -4.87 -6.07 13.50
N ILE A 121 -4.34 -6.72 14.53
CA ILE A 121 -5.11 -7.17 15.70
C ILE A 121 -5.78 -6.00 16.43
N HIS A 122 -5.07 -4.88 16.54
CA HIS A 122 -5.51 -3.71 17.32
C HIS A 122 -6.23 -2.65 16.49
N GLU A 123 -6.19 -2.75 15.16
CA GLU A 123 -6.82 -1.77 14.28
C GLU A 123 -8.27 -2.14 13.96
N LYS A 124 -9.14 -1.13 13.90
CA LYS A 124 -10.54 -1.34 13.50
C LYS A 124 -10.71 -1.45 11.99
N GLN A 125 -9.83 -0.82 11.23
CA GLN A 125 -9.88 -0.75 9.77
C GLN A 125 -8.67 -1.48 9.19
N ALA A 126 -8.88 -2.19 8.10
CA ALA A 126 -7.78 -2.78 7.35
C ALA A 126 -6.95 -1.68 6.67
N ILE A 127 -5.64 -1.90 6.63
CA ILE A 127 -4.69 -1.04 5.93
C ILE A 127 -4.57 -1.57 4.51
N GLN A 128 -4.86 -0.72 3.53
CA GLN A 128 -4.76 -1.10 2.13
C GLN A 128 -3.29 -1.14 1.72
N LEU A 129 -2.83 -2.27 1.20
CA LEU A 129 -1.46 -2.40 0.70
C LEU A 129 -1.35 -1.84 -0.71
N THR A 130 -2.30 -2.20 -1.57
CA THR A 130 -2.33 -1.83 -2.99
C THR A 130 -3.71 -1.97 -3.62
N THR A 131 -3.84 -1.56 -4.88
CA THR A 131 -5.05 -1.65 -5.72
C THR A 131 -4.73 -2.19 -7.10
N SER A 132 -5.73 -2.80 -7.75
CA SER A 132 -5.66 -3.27 -9.13
C SER A 132 -7.05 -3.36 -9.76
N THR A 133 -7.13 -3.92 -10.97
CA THR A 133 -8.39 -4.30 -11.61
C THR A 133 -9.13 -5.40 -10.82
N PRO A 134 -10.46 -5.51 -10.94
CA PRO A 134 -11.24 -6.54 -10.26
C PRO A 134 -10.67 -7.95 -10.41
N LYS A 135 -10.67 -8.72 -9.32
CA LYS A 135 -10.21 -10.11 -9.22
C LYS A 135 -8.74 -10.37 -9.52
N ASP A 136 -7.93 -9.32 -9.66
CA ASP A 136 -6.51 -9.48 -9.96
C ASP A 136 -5.72 -10.15 -8.82
N PHE A 137 -6.17 -9.98 -7.57
CA PHE A 137 -5.51 -10.56 -6.40
C PHE A 137 -6.00 -11.97 -6.05
N ASP A 138 -7.12 -12.43 -6.60
CA ASP A 138 -7.71 -13.74 -6.30
C ASP A 138 -6.70 -14.87 -6.53
N GLY A 139 -5.92 -14.79 -7.62
CA GLY A 139 -4.90 -15.77 -7.98
C GLY A 139 -3.65 -15.80 -7.08
N TYR A 140 -3.49 -14.83 -6.18
CA TYR A 140 -2.38 -14.81 -5.22
C TYR A 140 -2.78 -15.32 -3.83
N ALA A 141 -4.07 -15.49 -3.54
CA ALA A 141 -4.55 -15.78 -2.19
C ALA A 141 -3.90 -17.04 -1.59
N GLU A 142 -3.91 -18.15 -2.34
CA GLU A 142 -3.29 -19.40 -1.90
C GLU A 142 -1.78 -19.25 -1.69
N GLY A 143 -1.07 -18.62 -2.63
CA GLY A 143 0.39 -18.43 -2.51
C GLY A 143 0.79 -17.52 -1.33
N ILE A 144 -0.01 -16.49 -1.03
CA ILE A 144 0.20 -15.64 0.14
C ILE A 144 -0.03 -16.45 1.42
N HIS A 145 -1.09 -17.25 1.49
CA HIS A 145 -1.38 -18.10 2.64
C HIS A 145 -0.31 -19.17 2.85
N GLU A 146 0.06 -19.89 1.79
CA GLU A 146 1.06 -20.96 1.86
C GLU A 146 2.42 -20.43 2.28
N MET A 147 2.81 -19.26 1.78
CA MET A 147 4.05 -18.59 2.16
C MET A 147 3.98 -18.14 3.62
N SER A 148 3.02 -17.27 3.97
CA SER A 148 3.02 -16.57 5.26
C SER A 148 2.43 -17.36 6.43
N LYS A 149 1.64 -18.40 6.16
CA LYS A 149 0.77 -19.09 7.13
C LYS A 149 -0.28 -18.20 7.79
N ILE A 150 -0.51 -17.00 7.25
CA ILE A 150 -1.54 -16.05 7.66
C ILE A 150 -2.78 -16.27 6.79
N ASP A 151 -3.97 -16.14 7.38
CA ASP A 151 -5.23 -16.28 6.64
C ASP A 151 -5.38 -15.17 5.60
N VAL A 152 -5.91 -15.53 4.42
CA VAL A 152 -6.30 -14.60 3.36
C VAL A 152 -7.81 -14.67 3.19
N ILE A 153 -8.51 -13.59 3.54
CA ILE A 153 -9.97 -13.55 3.58
C ILE A 153 -10.51 -12.80 2.35
N PHE A 154 -11.51 -13.35 1.69
CA PHE A 154 -12.27 -12.61 0.69
C PHE A 154 -13.40 -11.83 1.38
N GLU A 155 -13.32 -10.50 1.32
CA GLU A 155 -14.38 -9.65 1.81
C GLU A 155 -15.60 -9.71 0.89
N ARG A 156 -16.74 -9.24 1.39
CA ARG A 156 -17.97 -9.17 0.59
C ARG A 156 -17.73 -8.35 -0.68
N GLU A 157 -18.16 -8.87 -1.82
CA GLU A 157 -18.11 -8.12 -3.09
C GLU A 157 -19.10 -6.94 -3.07
N PHE A 158 -18.66 -5.82 -3.64
CA PHE A 158 -19.47 -4.62 -3.84
C PHE A 158 -19.57 -4.28 -5.34
N TYR A 159 -20.53 -3.47 -5.75
CA TYR A 159 -20.60 -2.92 -7.11
C TYR A 159 -20.30 -1.42 -7.07
N ASP A 160 -19.60 -0.90 -8.08
CA ASP A 160 -19.33 0.55 -8.21
C ASP A 160 -20.52 1.33 -8.79
N CYS A 161 -21.59 1.37 -8.01
CA CYS A 161 -22.88 2.00 -8.38
C CYS A 161 -22.80 3.52 -8.56
#